data_AF-C1DVB8-F1
#
_entry.id   AF-C1DVB8-F1
#
_cell.length_a   1.000
_cell.length_b   1.000
_cell.length_c   1.000
_cell.angle_alpha   90.00
_cell.angle_beta   90.00
_cell.angle_gamma   90.00
#
_symmetry.space_group_name_H-M   'P 1'
#
loop_
_entity.id
_entity.type
_entity.pdbx_description
1 polymer ?
#
loop_
_entity_poly.entity_id
_entity_poly.type
_entity_poly.pdbx_seq_one_letter_code
_entity_poly.pdbx_strand_id
1 'polypeptide(L)'
;MLMMVLCDRWGRVYDVWISFGSVHEVRAFRERKRRSLWFRELVENCVVYGDRGYRGCEGVIVCGSREMRAKRQVVEGVISQIKLFNAGSGWRTLTCVLVYVYAYAIGYSYYRRGELEV
;
A
#
# COMPACT_ATOMS: atom_id res chain seq x y z
N MET A 1 3.78 3.45 14.33
CA MET A 1 2.72 2.71 13.61
C MET A 1 3.13 2.70 12.14
N LEU A 2 3.31 1.53 11.54
CA LEU A 2 3.67 1.42 10.14
C LEU A 2 2.42 1.07 9.34
N MET A 3 2.10 1.90 8.35
CA MET A 3 1.00 1.63 7.42
C MET A 3 1.60 1.10 6.13
N MET A 4 1.08 -0.03 5.68
CA MET A 4 1.58 -0.75 4.54
C MET A 4 0.49 -0.77 3.47
N VAL A 5 0.91 -0.64 2.22
CA VAL A 5 0.02 -0.66 1.06
C VAL A 5 0.61 -1.55 -0.01
N LEU A 6 -0.23 -2.43 -0.54
CA LEU A 6 0.10 -3.28 -1.68
C LEU A 6 -0.47 -2.63 -2.94
N CYS A 7 0.39 -2.32 -3.90
CA CYS A 7 -0.03 -1.68 -5.14
C CYS A 7 0.75 -2.14 -6.37
N ASP A 8 0.19 -1.91 -7.55
CA ASP A 8 0.85 -2.16 -8.84
C ASP A 8 1.65 -0.95 -9.37
N ARG A 9 2.20 -1.09 -10.58
CA ARG A 9 2.99 -0.03 -11.27
C ARG A 9 2.20 1.22 -11.63
N TRP A 10 0.87 1.15 -11.63
CA TRP A 10 -0.01 2.28 -11.89
C TRP A 10 -0.55 2.90 -10.58
N GLY A 11 -0.11 2.37 -9.44
CA GLY A 11 -0.53 2.81 -8.11
C GLY A 11 -1.89 2.24 -7.68
N ARG A 12 -2.48 1.31 -8.42
CA ARG A 12 -3.74 0.66 -8.01
C ARG A 12 -3.48 -0.08 -6.71
N VAL A 13 -4.33 0.11 -5.72
CA VAL A 13 -4.16 -0.45 -4.38
C VAL A 13 -4.97 -1.74 -4.25
N TYR A 14 -4.30 -2.84 -3.92
CA TYR A 14 -4.91 -4.16 -3.73
C TYR A 14 -5.21 -4.48 -2.26
N ASP A 15 -4.38 -4.03 -1.33
CA ASP A 15 -4.57 -4.23 0.11
C ASP A 15 -3.91 -3.10 0.91
N VAL A 16 -4.45 -2.84 2.09
CA VAL A 16 -3.95 -1.87 3.06
C VAL A 16 -3.98 -2.51 4.45
N TRP A 17 -2.87 -2.43 5.18
CA TRP A 17 -2.85 -2.92 6.55
C TRP A 17 -1.92 -2.10 7.44
N ILE A 18 -2.08 -2.28 8.74
CA ILE A 18 -1.24 -1.66 9.76
C ILE A 18 -0.39 -2.73 10.42
N SER A 19 0.91 -2.45 10.53
CA SER A 19 1.84 -3.18 11.37
C SER A 19 2.16 -2.36 12.62
N PHE A 20 2.02 -3.00 13.78
CA PHE A 20 2.36 -2.41 15.07
C PHE A 20 3.87 -2.52 15.34
N GLY A 21 4.45 -1.51 16.02
CA GLY A 21 5.85 -1.50 16.44
C GLY A 21 6.88 -1.00 15.42
N SER A 22 8.13 -0.90 15.87
CA SER A 22 9.36 -0.54 15.13
C SER A 22 9.80 -1.58 14.09
N VAL A 23 8.85 -2.35 13.54
CA VAL A 23 9.11 -3.45 12.62
C VAL A 23 9.50 -2.88 11.26
N HIS A 24 10.66 -3.30 10.75
CA HIS A 24 11.10 -2.98 9.41
C HIS A 24 10.07 -3.47 8.36
N GLU A 25 9.80 -2.66 7.34
CA GLU A 25 8.77 -2.87 6.33
C GLU A 25 8.81 -4.26 5.66
N VAL A 26 10.01 -4.74 5.32
CA VAL A 26 10.24 -6.08 4.73
C VAL A 26 9.84 -7.20 5.70
N ARG A 27 10.12 -7.04 7.00
CA ARG A 27 9.73 -8.02 8.01
C ARG A 27 8.22 -8.03 8.19
N ALA A 28 7.59 -6.87 8.19
CA ALA A 28 6.13 -6.74 8.24
C ALA A 28 5.46 -7.40 7.03
N PHE A 29 6.00 -7.21 5.83
CA PHE A 29 5.54 -7.86 4.60
C PHE A 29 5.62 -9.39 4.69
N ARG A 30 6.79 -9.93 5.04
CA ARG A 30 6.99 -11.39 5.14
C ARG A 30 6.06 -12.03 6.16
N GLU A 31 5.89 -11.39 7.31
CA GLU A 31 4.99 -11.88 8.35
C GLU A 31 3.52 -11.85 7.90
N ARG A 32 3.11 -10.81 7.16
CA ARG A 32 1.77 -10.73 6.56
C ARG A 32 1.53 -11.84 5.54
N LYS A 33 2.49 -12.10 4.62
CA LYS A 33 2.42 -13.21 3.64
C LYS A 33 2.33 -14.59 4.32
N ARG A 34 3.02 -14.76 5.45
CA ARG A 34 2.96 -16.00 6.25
C ARG A 34 1.59 -16.22 6.88
N ARG A 35 0.96 -15.17 7.43
CA ARG A 35 -0.28 -15.29 8.21
C ARG A 35 -1.57 -15.15 7.42
N SER A 36 -1.58 -14.39 6.34
CA SER A 36 -2.80 -14.06 5.60
C SER A 36 -2.84 -14.81 4.26
N LEU A 37 -3.78 -15.75 4.13
CA LEU A 37 -4.04 -16.46 2.87
C LEU A 37 -4.42 -15.48 1.77
N TRP A 38 -5.28 -14.50 2.08
CA TRP A 38 -5.66 -13.44 1.14
C TRP A 38 -4.47 -12.63 0.65
N PHE A 39 -3.58 -12.21 1.55
CA PHE A 39 -2.41 -11.44 1.16
C PHE A 39 -1.44 -12.26 0.30
N ARG A 40 -1.33 -13.55 0.60
CA ARG A 40 -0.52 -14.47 -0.19
C ARG A 40 -1.07 -14.60 -1.60
N GLU A 41 -2.38 -14.82 -1.74
CA GLU A 41 -3.08 -14.88 -3.03
C GLU A 41 -2.85 -13.60 -3.85
N LEU A 42 -2.96 -12.43 -3.22
CA LEU A 42 -2.68 -11.15 -3.89
C LEU A 42 -1.24 -11.04 -4.39
N VAL A 43 -0.26 -11.41 -3.57
CA VAL A 43 1.16 -11.32 -3.95
C VAL A 43 1.55 -12.35 -5.01
N GLU A 44 0.87 -13.50 -5.05
CA GLU A 44 1.15 -14.58 -5.99
C GLU A 44 0.47 -14.36 -7.35
N ASN A 45 -0.72 -13.77 -7.37
CA ASN A 45 -1.49 -13.59 -8.60
C ASN A 45 -1.46 -12.17 -9.16
N CYS A 46 -1.18 -11.15 -8.34
CA CYS A 46 -1.10 -9.77 -8.81
C CYS A 46 0.34 -9.34 -9.00
N VAL A 47 0.56 -8.45 -9.97
CA VAL A 47 1.88 -7.82 -10.16
C VAL A 47 2.03 -6.68 -9.15
N VAL A 48 2.81 -6.91 -8.10
CA VAL A 48 3.02 -5.93 -7.01
C VAL A 48 4.41 -5.33 -7.03
N TYR A 49 4.51 -4.05 -6.67
CA TYR A 49 5.74 -3.27 -6.80
C TYR A 49 6.25 -2.75 -5.46
N GLY A 50 7.58 -2.74 -5.30
CA GLY A 50 8.26 -2.28 -4.08
C GLY A 50 9.54 -1.50 -4.34
N ASP A 51 10.06 -0.88 -3.28
CA ASP A 51 11.35 -0.19 -3.30
C ASP A 51 12.54 -1.15 -3.32
N ARG A 52 13.75 -0.59 -3.48
CA ARG A 52 15.00 -1.38 -3.44
C ARG A 52 15.15 -2.20 -2.16
N GLY A 53 14.58 -1.75 -1.04
CA GLY A 53 14.57 -2.48 0.22
C GLY A 53 13.85 -3.83 0.14
N TYR A 54 12.91 -4.00 -0.80
CA TYR A 54 12.15 -5.24 -1.01
C TYR A 54 12.88 -6.25 -1.90
N ARG A 55 14.14 -6.00 -2.30
CA ARG A 55 14.92 -6.94 -3.11
C ARG A 55 14.97 -8.31 -2.44
N GLY A 56 14.62 -9.35 -3.20
CA GLY A 56 14.54 -10.73 -2.71
C GLY A 56 13.25 -11.06 -1.96
N CYS A 57 12.25 -10.18 -1.96
CA CYS A 57 10.89 -10.55 -1.55
C CYS A 57 10.16 -11.20 -2.72
N GLU A 58 9.79 -12.47 -2.55
CA GLU A 58 9.05 -13.24 -3.55
C GLU A 58 7.69 -12.61 -3.86
N GLY A 59 7.39 -12.47 -5.15
CA GLY A 59 6.18 -11.81 -5.67
C GLY A 59 6.30 -10.29 -5.79
N VAL A 60 7.40 -9.67 -5.35
CA VAL A 60 7.58 -8.21 -5.44
C VAL A 60 8.55 -7.81 -6.55
N ILE A 61 8.08 -7.00 -7.48
CA ILE A 61 8.91 -6.38 -8.51
C ILE A 61 9.51 -5.08 -7.95
N VAL A 62 10.84 -5.00 -7.94
CA VAL A 62 11.55 -3.81 -7.46
C VAL A 62 11.52 -2.71 -8.53
N CYS A 63 11.10 -1.50 -8.13
CA CYS A 63 11.05 -0.34 -9.01
C CYS A 63 12.46 0.12 -9.44
N GLY A 64 12.82 -0.16 -10.70
CA GLY A 64 14.08 0.26 -11.31
C GLY A 64 14.09 1.73 -11.78
N SER A 65 12.99 2.21 -12.35
CA SER A 65 12.91 3.55 -12.98
C SER A 65 12.41 4.64 -12.03
N ARG A 66 12.80 5.89 -12.29
CA ARG A 66 12.34 7.08 -11.56
C ARG A 66 10.82 7.28 -11.69
N GLU A 67 10.29 7.02 -12.87
CA GLU A 67 8.86 7.18 -13.17
C GLU A 67 7.99 6.22 -12.33
N MET A 68 8.38 4.95 -12.23
CA MET A 68 7.64 3.97 -11.40
C MET A 68 7.67 4.36 -9.92
N ARG A 69 8.79 4.88 -9.43
CA ARG A 69 8.88 5.39 -8.05
C ARG A 69 7.96 6.59 -7.84
N ALA A 70 7.90 7.53 -8.78
CA ALA A 70 7.05 8.70 -8.69
C ALA A 70 5.56 8.33 -8.57
N LYS A 71 5.08 7.35 -9.36
CA LYS A 71 3.69 6.87 -9.28
C LYS A 71 3.35 6.29 -7.91
N ARG A 72 4.27 5.50 -7.33
CA ARG A 72 4.11 4.93 -5.99
C ARG A 72 4.16 6.00 -4.89
N GLN A 73 5.01 7.01 -5.04
CA GLN A 73 5.10 8.14 -4.11
C GLN A 73 3.82 8.96 -4.01
N VAL A 74 2.99 9.00 -5.07
CA VAL A 74 1.65 9.61 -4.99
C VAL A 74 0.80 8.92 -3.93
N VAL A 75 0.76 7.58 -3.95
CA VAL A 75 0.02 6.77 -2.96
C VAL A 75 0.55 7.02 -1.55
N GLU A 76 1.88 7.03 -1.37
CA GLU A 76 2.50 7.35 -0.09
C GLU A 76 2.17 8.77 0.39
N GLY A 77 2.17 9.74 -0.53
CA GLY A 77 1.82 11.13 -0.26
C GLY A 77 0.39 11.27 0.25
N VAL A 78 -0.58 10.62 -0.41
CA VAL A 78 -1.99 10.65 0.04
C VAL A 78 -2.15 9.99 1.40
N ILE A 79 -1.52 8.84 1.63
CA ILE A 79 -1.54 8.17 2.94
C ILE A 79 -0.98 9.09 4.03
N SER A 80 0.10 9.82 3.74
CA SER A 80 0.67 10.80 4.66
C SER A 80 -0.32 11.91 5.01
N GLN A 81 -1.01 12.45 4.01
CA GLN A 81 -2.05 13.47 4.22
C GLN A 81 -3.25 12.93 5.03
N ILE A 82 -3.70 11.70 4.77
CA ILE A 82 -4.79 11.08 5.56
C ILE A 82 -4.37 10.91 7.03
N LYS A 83 -3.12 10.54 7.30
CA LYS A 83 -2.61 10.45 8.68
C LYS A 83 -2.62 11.82 9.37
N LEU A 84 -2.18 12.87 8.67
CA LEU A 84 -2.21 14.25 9.20
C LEU A 84 -3.64 14.72 9.45
N PHE A 85 -4.53 14.50 8.48
CA PHE A 85 -5.95 14.81 8.62
C PHE A 85 -6.57 14.09 9.82
N ASN A 86 -6.34 12.78 9.96
CA ASN A 86 -6.86 12.02 11.09
C ASN A 86 -6.32 12.54 12.44
N ALA A 87 -5.05 12.92 12.49
CA ALA A 87 -4.46 13.53 13.69
C ALA A 87 -5.11 14.88 14.04
N GLY A 88 -5.36 15.72 13.04
CA GLY A 88 -5.99 17.05 13.21
C GLY A 88 -7.50 17.02 13.46
N SER A 89 -8.21 16.03 12.90
CA SER A 89 -9.68 15.89 13.00
C SER A 89 -10.20 15.59 14.41
N GLY A 90 -9.33 15.19 15.34
CA GLY A 90 -9.72 14.73 16.68
C GLY A 90 -10.29 13.29 16.71
N TRP A 91 -10.52 12.67 15.55
CA TRP A 91 -11.01 11.29 15.43
C TRP A 91 -9.81 10.32 15.51
N ARG A 92 -9.19 10.29 16.70
CA ARG A 92 -7.88 9.66 16.95
C ARG A 92 -7.94 8.13 17.09
N THR A 93 -8.79 7.44 16.33
CA THR A 93 -8.82 5.97 16.37
C THR A 93 -8.13 5.38 15.15
N LEU A 94 -7.37 4.30 15.38
CA LEU A 94 -6.67 3.56 14.32
C LEU A 94 -7.64 3.07 13.24
N THR A 95 -8.85 2.69 13.66
CA THR A 95 -9.93 2.27 12.79
C THR A 95 -10.38 3.37 11.84
N CYS A 96 -10.47 4.64 12.28
CA CYS A 96 -10.81 5.75 11.39
C CYS A 96 -9.77 5.94 10.29
N VAL A 97 -8.47 5.89 10.65
CA VAL A 97 -7.39 5.99 9.66
C VAL A 97 -7.50 4.86 8.64
N LEU A 98 -7.75 3.62 9.09
CA LEU A 98 -7.94 2.49 8.18
C LEU A 98 -9.11 2.71 7.22
N VAL A 99 -10.26 3.16 7.72
CA VAL A 99 -11.44 3.44 6.89
C VAL A 99 -11.12 4.46 5.80
N TYR A 100 -10.47 5.58 6.14
CA TYR A 100 -10.10 6.60 5.15
C TYR A 100 -9.15 6.07 4.08
N VAL A 101 -8.16 5.27 4.48
CA VAL A 101 -7.18 4.73 3.53
C VAL A 101 -7.80 3.65 2.65
N TYR A 102 -8.70 2.82 3.18
CA TYR A 102 -9.47 1.87 2.37
C TYR A 102 -10.42 2.59 1.40
N ALA A 103 -11.10 3.66 1.83
CA ALA A 103 -11.94 4.46 0.95
C ALA A 103 -11.12 5.08 -0.20
N TYR A 104 -9.93 5.62 0.12
CA TYR A 104 -8.98 6.09 -0.90
C TYR A 104 -8.54 4.95 -1.84
N ALA A 105 -8.14 3.80 -1.29
CA ALA A 105 -7.68 2.66 -2.08
C ALA A 105 -8.73 2.19 -3.08
N ILE A 106 -9.99 2.08 -2.64
CA ILE A 106 -11.13 1.70 -3.49
C ILE A 106 -11.37 2.78 -4.56
N GLY A 107 -11.53 4.05 -4.14
CA GLY A 107 -11.81 5.16 -5.06
C GLY A 107 -10.71 5.37 -6.10
N TYR A 108 -9.44 5.35 -5.68
CA TYR A 108 -8.28 5.48 -6.56
C TYR A 108 -8.22 4.31 -7.56
N SER A 109 -8.49 3.09 -7.11
CA SER A 109 -8.48 1.91 -7.98
C SER A 109 -9.61 1.93 -9.02
N TYR A 110 -10.78 2.51 -8.69
CA TYR A 110 -11.87 2.76 -9.64
C TYR A 110 -11.51 3.86 -10.64
N TYR A 111 -11.03 5.00 -10.17
CA TYR A 111 -10.62 6.12 -11.03
C TYR A 111 -9.58 5.68 -12.07
N ARG A 112 -8.54 4.97 -11.63
CA ARG A 112 -7.49 4.45 -12.52
C ARG A 112 -7.97 3.32 -13.45
N ARG A 113 -9.02 2.59 -13.07
CA ARG A 113 -9.66 1.62 -13.98
C ARG A 113 -10.26 2.34 -15.18
N GLY A 114 -10.98 3.43 -14.93
CA GLY A 114 -11.57 4.26 -15.98
C GLY A 114 -10.53 4.83 -16.93
N GLU A 115 -9.35 5.23 -16.45
CA GLU A 115 -8.26 5.72 -17.32
C GLU A 115 -7.57 4.64 -18.17
N LEU A 116 -7.71 3.35 -17.83
CA LEU A 116 -7.14 2.24 -18.60
C LEU A 116 -8.13 1.63 -19.60
N GLU A 117 -9.43 1.89 -19.42
CA GLU A 117 -10.53 1.44 -20.27
C GLU A 117 -10.92 2.48 -21.36
N VAL A 118 -10.25 3.65 -21.37
CA VAL A 118 -10.38 4.74 -22.36
C VAL A 118 -9.11 4.80 -23.21
#